data_AF-A0A7G5C3X0-F1
#
_entry.id   AF-A0A7G5C3X0-F1
#
_cell.length_a   1.000
_cell.length_b   1.000
_cell.length_c   1.000
_cell.angle_alpha   90.00
_cell.angle_beta   90.00
_cell.angle_gamma   90.00
#
_symmetry.space_group_name_H-M   'P 1'
#
loop_
_entity.id
_entity.type
_entity.pdbx_description
1 polymer ?
#
loop_
_entity_poly.entity_id
_entity_poly.type
_entity_poly.pdbx_seq_one_letter_code
_entity_poly.pdbx_strand_id
1 'polypeptide(L)'
;MYIRELQVDGYGALQGVKLELDAPVSVLYGPNEAGKSTLLRFVRSMLYGFPTRKDPVERGEPVFGGRHGGRLLLADKDGIVWVLERYAERSNMVTLRDGNGIEKTLGQADWQRMMLGGISERTFKQLFSVSLNELHELRSLQGEEVGNYLYHAGLAGGSAITSARRQLGTEMDRLFRPKGRRRK
;
A
#
# COMPACT_ATOMS: atom_id res chain seq x y z
N MET A 1 -6.79 -7.49 8.29
CA MET A 1 -7.15 -7.91 6.92
C MET A 1 -5.95 -8.62 6.32
N TYR A 2 -6.18 -9.75 5.65
CA TYR A 2 -5.18 -10.46 4.85
C TYR A 2 -5.81 -10.92 3.53
N ILE A 3 -4.97 -11.11 2.51
CA ILE A 3 -5.39 -11.57 1.18
C ILE A 3 -5.35 -13.11 1.21
N ARG A 4 -6.46 -13.77 0.87
CA ARG A 4 -6.60 -15.23 0.75
C ARG A 4 -6.42 -15.72 -0.67
N GLU A 5 -6.81 -14.92 -1.64
CA GLU A 5 -6.75 -15.27 -3.06
C GLU A 5 -6.59 -14.00 -3.88
N LEU A 6 -5.87 -14.12 -4.99
CA LEU A 6 -5.78 -13.09 -6.02
C LEU A 6 -6.10 -13.72 -7.38
N GLN A 7 -6.98 -13.05 -8.11
CA GLN A 7 -7.35 -13.40 -9.46
C GLN A 7 -7.07 -12.22 -10.39
N VAL A 8 -6.19 -12.43 -11.36
CA VAL A 8 -5.83 -11.45 -12.39
C VAL A 8 -6.58 -11.80 -13.66
N ASP A 9 -7.48 -10.93 -14.08
CA ASP A 9 -8.16 -11.09 -15.37
C ASP A 9 -7.22 -10.66 -16.50
N GLY A 10 -6.54 -9.52 -16.34
CA GLY A 10 -5.47 -9.03 -17.21
C GLY A 10 -4.66 -7.93 -16.53
N TYR A 11 -3.33 -8.06 -16.49
CA TYR A 11 -2.42 -7.06 -15.93
C TYR A 11 -0.98 -7.26 -16.41
N GLY A 12 -0.43 -6.33 -17.19
CA GLY A 12 0.87 -6.52 -17.85
C GLY A 12 0.89 -7.83 -18.65
N ALA A 13 1.88 -8.69 -18.39
CA ALA A 13 1.98 -10.02 -18.99
C ALA A 13 1.13 -11.11 -18.28
N LEU A 14 0.41 -10.78 -17.21
CA LEU A 14 -0.43 -11.73 -16.48
C LEU A 14 -1.84 -11.76 -17.10
N GLN A 15 -2.37 -12.96 -17.34
CA GLN A 15 -3.71 -13.18 -17.88
C GLN A 15 -4.31 -14.44 -17.26
N GLY A 16 -5.54 -14.34 -16.72
CA GLY A 16 -6.26 -15.48 -16.14
C GLY A 16 -5.54 -16.16 -14.97
N VAL A 17 -4.68 -15.43 -14.25
CA VAL A 17 -3.90 -15.99 -13.14
C VAL A 17 -4.77 -16.08 -11.89
N LYS A 18 -4.81 -17.24 -11.24
CA LYS A 18 -5.45 -17.45 -9.94
C LYS A 18 -4.41 -18.02 -8.97
N LEU A 19 -4.25 -17.40 -7.81
CA LEU A 19 -3.31 -17.86 -6.79
C LEU A 19 -3.93 -17.73 -5.39
N GLU A 20 -3.85 -18.81 -4.62
CA GLU A 20 -4.32 -18.90 -3.25
C GLU A 20 -3.15 -18.66 -2.27
N LEU A 21 -3.45 -17.97 -1.16
CA LEU A 21 -2.52 -17.62 -0.09
C LEU A 21 -3.08 -18.22 1.21
N ASP A 22 -2.63 -19.44 1.52
CA ASP A 22 -3.16 -20.29 2.58
C ASP A 22 -2.40 -20.14 3.92
N ALA A 23 -1.23 -19.52 3.91
CA ALA A 23 -0.38 -19.31 5.07
C ALA A 23 -0.33 -17.83 5.54
N PRO A 24 -0.03 -17.57 6.83
CA PRO A 24 0.22 -16.21 7.32
C PRO A 24 1.36 -15.49 6.62
N VAL A 25 2.32 -16.25 6.07
CA VAL A 25 3.43 -15.76 5.26
C VAL A 25 3.50 -16.60 4.00
N SER A 26 3.36 -15.97 2.84
CA SER A 26 3.44 -16.62 1.53
C SER A 26 4.71 -16.20 0.81
N VAL A 27 5.48 -17.17 0.31
CA VAL A 27 6.71 -16.93 -0.46
C VAL A 27 6.46 -17.31 -1.91
N LEU A 28 6.50 -16.30 -2.79
CA LEU A 28 6.42 -16.52 -4.24
C LEU A 28 7.82 -16.61 -4.81
N TYR A 29 8.18 -17.77 -5.35
CA TYR A 29 9.50 -18.03 -5.94
C TYR A 29 9.37 -18.52 -7.38
N GLY A 30 10.42 -18.32 -8.17
CA GLY A 30 10.47 -18.73 -9.57
C GLY A 30 11.54 -17.95 -10.34
N PRO A 31 11.79 -18.30 -11.62
CA PRO A 31 12.77 -17.62 -12.46
C PRO A 31 12.52 -16.11 -12.56
N ASN A 32 13.55 -15.35 -12.95
CA ASN A 32 13.35 -13.96 -13.36
C ASN A 32 12.30 -13.90 -14.47
N GLU A 33 11.56 -12.79 -14.53
CA GLU A 33 10.51 -12.57 -15.53
C GLU A 33 9.28 -13.49 -15.42
N ALA A 34 9.22 -14.40 -14.44
CA ALA A 34 8.04 -15.21 -14.16
C ALA A 34 6.81 -14.42 -13.64
N GLY A 35 6.82 -13.08 -13.73
CA GLY A 35 5.69 -12.24 -13.35
C GLY A 35 5.56 -11.88 -11.87
N LYS A 36 6.51 -12.26 -11.01
CA LYS A 36 6.46 -11.98 -9.55
C LYS A 36 6.33 -10.48 -9.23
N SER A 37 7.18 -9.65 -9.83
CA SER A 37 7.12 -8.18 -9.65
C SER A 37 5.85 -7.59 -10.26
N THR A 38 5.37 -8.15 -11.36
CA THR A 38 4.11 -7.77 -12.01
C THR A 38 2.92 -8.07 -11.10
N LEU A 39 2.92 -9.21 -10.41
CA LEU A 39 1.88 -9.58 -9.46
C LEU A 39 1.87 -8.65 -8.24
N LEU A 40 3.04 -8.28 -7.71
CA LEU A 40 3.14 -7.28 -6.64
C LEU A 40 2.55 -5.94 -7.08
N ARG A 41 2.81 -5.53 -8.32
CA ARG A 41 2.25 -4.29 -8.90
C ARG A 41 0.73 -4.39 -9.08
N PHE A 42 0.22 -5.53 -9.54
CA PHE A 42 -1.21 -5.82 -9.59
C PHE A 42 -1.85 -5.65 -8.21
N VAL A 43 -1.32 -6.28 -7.16
CA VAL A 43 -1.85 -6.15 -5.79
C VAL A 43 -1.88 -4.68 -5.36
N ARG A 44 -0.81 -3.91 -5.64
CA ARG A 44 -0.80 -2.46 -5.35
C ARG A 44 -1.90 -1.73 -6.10
N SER A 45 -2.11 -2.01 -7.38
CA SER A 45 -3.19 -1.40 -8.16
C SER A 45 -4.58 -1.75 -7.63
N MET A 46 -4.78 -2.98 -7.15
CA MET A 46 -6.04 -3.40 -6.53
C MET A 46 -6.31 -2.62 -5.23
N LEU A 47 -5.28 -2.38 -4.40
CA LEU A 47 -5.41 -1.67 -3.13
C LEU A 47 -5.49 -0.15 -3.29
N TYR A 48 -4.76 0.43 -4.24
CA TYR A 48 -4.53 1.87 -4.32
C TYR A 48 -5.05 2.56 -5.58
N GLY A 49 -5.46 1.77 -6.58
CA GLY A 49 -5.85 2.28 -7.88
C GLY A 49 -4.75 2.15 -8.92
N PHE A 50 -5.14 2.39 -10.17
CA PHE A 50 -4.23 2.29 -11.31
C PHE A 50 -3.49 3.62 -11.52
N PRO A 51 -2.17 3.60 -11.75
CA PRO A 51 -1.41 4.76 -12.20
C PRO A 51 -2.01 5.45 -13.42
N THR A 52 -1.58 6.70 -13.68
CA THR A 52 -2.06 7.45 -14.84
C THR A 52 -1.62 6.78 -16.15
N ARG A 53 -2.35 7.03 -17.24
CA ARG A 53 -2.01 6.51 -18.58
C ARG A 53 -0.66 7.00 -19.13
N LYS A 54 -0.01 7.97 -18.47
CA LYS A 54 1.31 8.47 -18.86
C LYS A 54 2.41 7.43 -18.66
N ASP A 55 2.20 6.46 -17.77
CA ASP A 55 3.14 5.38 -17.50
C ASP A 55 2.42 4.03 -17.67
N PRO A 56 2.30 3.51 -18.90
CA PRO A 56 1.56 2.28 -19.20
C PRO A 56 2.19 1.04 -18.55
N VAL A 57 3.51 1.06 -18.33
CA VAL A 57 4.26 -0.03 -17.69
C VAL A 57 3.92 -0.08 -16.20
N GLU A 58 3.97 1.06 -15.49
CA GLU A 58 3.51 1.14 -14.08
C GLU A 58 2.01 0.92 -13.94
N ARG A 59 1.22 1.35 -14.92
CA ARG A 59 -0.23 1.10 -14.94
C ARG A 59 -0.57 -0.37 -15.19
N GLY A 60 0.36 -1.14 -15.72
CA GLY A 60 0.21 -2.58 -15.99
C GLY A 60 -0.83 -2.88 -17.05
N GLU A 61 -0.85 -2.10 -18.14
CA GLU A 61 -1.76 -2.35 -19.27
C GLU A 61 -1.60 -3.81 -19.78
N PRO A 62 -2.69 -4.59 -19.94
CA PRO A 62 -2.60 -6.00 -20.31
C PRO A 62 -2.08 -6.17 -21.75
N VAL A 63 -0.99 -6.93 -21.92
CA VAL A 63 -0.39 -7.17 -23.25
C VAL A 63 -0.86 -8.46 -23.92
N PHE A 64 -1.36 -9.43 -23.14
CA PHE A 64 -1.91 -10.69 -23.64
C PHE A 64 -3.45 -10.75 -23.60
N GLY A 65 -4.09 -9.62 -23.31
CA GLY A 65 -5.55 -9.50 -23.21
C GLY A 65 -6.07 -9.72 -21.79
N GLY A 66 -7.39 -9.94 -21.69
CA GLY A 66 -8.10 -9.93 -20.42
C GLY A 66 -8.53 -8.52 -19.99
N ARG A 67 -9.49 -8.46 -19.06
CA ARG A 67 -10.00 -7.18 -18.55
C ARG A 67 -8.98 -6.57 -17.59
N HIS A 68 -8.60 -5.31 -17.79
CA HIS A 68 -7.53 -4.67 -17.01
C HIS A 68 -7.91 -4.51 -15.54
N GLY A 69 -7.42 -5.42 -14.70
CA GLY A 69 -7.80 -5.55 -13.30
C GLY A 69 -8.08 -6.99 -12.91
N GLY A 70 -8.92 -7.17 -11.90
CA GLY A 70 -9.24 -8.48 -11.35
C GLY A 70 -9.88 -8.39 -9.98
N ARG A 71 -9.59 -9.38 -9.13
CA ARG A 71 -10.26 -9.59 -7.84
C ARG A 71 -9.30 -10.04 -6.76
N LEU A 72 -9.57 -9.62 -5.52
CA LEU A 72 -8.91 -10.12 -4.32
C LEU A 72 -9.97 -10.70 -3.37
N LEU A 73 -9.74 -11.91 -2.88
CA LEU A 73 -10.47 -12.42 -1.72
C LEU A 73 -9.75 -11.95 -0.46
N LEU A 74 -10.43 -11.16 0.35
CA LEU A 74 -9.93 -10.58 1.58
C LEU A 74 -10.63 -11.23 2.76
N ALA A 75 -9.91 -11.40 3.85
CA ALA A 75 -10.52 -11.78 5.11
C ALA A 75 -9.95 -10.99 6.29
N ASP A 76 -10.74 -10.83 7.34
CA ASP A 76 -10.28 -10.27 8.60
C ASP A 76 -9.87 -11.37 9.60
N LYS A 77 -9.46 -10.93 10.80
CA LYS A 77 -9.06 -11.81 11.89
C LYS A 77 -10.23 -12.66 12.44
N ASP A 78 -11.47 -12.21 12.23
CA ASP A 78 -12.69 -12.84 12.73
C ASP A 78 -13.28 -13.79 11.67
N GLY A 79 -12.64 -13.91 10.50
CA GLY A 79 -13.01 -14.83 9.42
C GLY A 79 -14.03 -14.27 8.45
N ILE A 80 -14.43 -13.00 8.59
CA ILE A 80 -15.35 -12.35 7.65
C ILE A 80 -14.63 -12.18 6.33
N VAL A 81 -15.31 -12.53 5.24
CA VAL A 81 -14.77 -12.50 3.87
C VAL A 81 -15.38 -11.37 3.06
N TRP A 82 -14.55 -10.76 2.21
CA TRP A 82 -14.98 -9.82 1.19
C TRP A 82 -14.28 -10.08 -0.12
N VAL A 83 -15.00 -9.88 -1.22
CA VAL A 83 -14.41 -9.84 -2.56
C VAL A 83 -14.21 -8.38 -2.95
N LEU A 84 -12.96 -7.98 -3.13
CA LEU A 84 -12.61 -6.70 -3.73
C LEU A 84 -12.46 -6.88 -5.24
N GLU A 85 -13.16 -6.07 -6.02
CA GLU A 85 -13.02 -5.98 -7.47
C GLU A 85 -12.60 -4.56 -7.86
N ARG A 86 -11.66 -4.47 -8.80
CA ARG A 86 -11.19 -3.19 -9.34
C ARG A 86 -10.73 -3.36 -10.78
N TYR A 87 -11.20 -2.46 -11.64
CA TYR A 87 -10.85 -2.43 -13.06
C TYR A 87 -10.50 -1.01 -13.50
N ALA A 88 -9.53 -0.88 -14.39
CA ALA A 88 -8.94 0.41 -14.77
C ALA A 88 -9.89 1.34 -15.56
N GLU A 89 -10.99 0.80 -16.07
CA GLU A 89 -12.07 1.50 -16.76
C GLU A 89 -13.01 2.27 -15.81
N ARG A 90 -13.13 1.84 -14.54
CA ARG A 90 -13.94 2.52 -13.53
C ARG A 90 -13.04 3.48 -12.77
N SER A 91 -13.28 4.79 -12.92
CA SER A 91 -12.45 5.89 -12.38
C SER A 91 -12.16 5.75 -10.88
N ASN A 92 -11.07 5.05 -10.55
CA ASN A 92 -10.53 4.82 -9.21
C ASN A 92 -11.51 4.32 -8.13
N MET A 93 -12.62 3.71 -8.53
CA MET A 93 -13.61 3.13 -7.60
C MET A 93 -13.27 1.68 -7.27
N VAL A 94 -13.59 1.26 -6.05
CA VAL A 94 -13.51 -0.13 -5.58
C VAL A 94 -14.92 -0.67 -5.46
N THR A 95 -15.17 -1.85 -6.00
CA THR A 95 -16.36 -2.63 -5.66
C THR A 95 -15.97 -3.62 -4.57
N LEU A 96 -16.71 -3.60 -3.46
CA LEU A 96 -16.57 -4.55 -2.37
C LEU A 96 -17.86 -5.35 -2.28
N ARG A 97 -17.76 -6.68 -2.32
CA ARG A 97 -18.88 -7.60 -2.07
C ARG A 97 -18.63 -8.35 -0.77
N ASP A 98 -19.62 -8.37 0.12
CA ASP A 98 -19.55 -9.15 1.36
C ASP A 98 -19.96 -10.63 1.17
N GLY A 99 -19.85 -11.42 2.22
CA GLY A 99 -20.26 -12.84 2.22
C GLY A 99 -21.75 -13.09 1.99
N ASN A 100 -22.60 -12.07 2.13
CA ASN A 100 -24.04 -12.15 1.84
C ASN A 100 -24.36 -11.74 0.39
N GLY A 101 -23.35 -11.36 -0.39
CA GLY A 101 -23.51 -10.90 -1.76
C GLY A 101 -23.88 -9.43 -1.90
N ILE A 102 -23.90 -8.65 -0.82
CA ILE A 102 -24.20 -7.22 -0.87
C ILE A 102 -22.99 -6.49 -1.45
N GLU A 103 -23.23 -5.73 -2.51
CA GLU A 103 -22.21 -4.92 -3.17
C GLU A 103 -22.24 -3.47 -2.71
N LYS A 104 -21.06 -2.91 -2.49
CA LYS A 104 -20.85 -1.50 -2.24
C LYS A 104 -19.71 -0.98 -3.09
N THR A 105 -19.95 0.15 -3.77
CA THR A 105 -18.89 0.87 -4.48
C THR A 105 -18.36 1.98 -3.57
N LEU A 106 -17.04 2.05 -3.43
CA LEU A 106 -16.33 2.98 -2.55
C LEU A 106 -15.32 3.81 -3.35
N GLY A 107 -15.19 5.09 -2.99
CA GLY A 107 -14.06 5.90 -3.42
C GLY A 107 -12.78 5.47 -2.69
N GLN A 108 -11.62 5.84 -3.25
CA GLN A 108 -10.31 5.45 -2.71
C GLN A 108 -10.10 5.86 -1.24
N ALA A 109 -10.57 7.05 -0.84
CA ALA A 109 -10.41 7.55 0.51
C ALA A 109 -11.23 6.74 1.54
N ASP A 110 -12.47 6.38 1.21
CA ASP A 110 -13.34 5.59 2.08
C ASP A 110 -12.83 4.15 2.21
N TRP A 111 -12.39 3.57 1.09
CA TRP A 111 -11.73 2.27 1.05
C TRP A 111 -10.50 2.23 1.97
N GLN A 112 -9.62 3.23 1.87
CA GLN A 112 -8.41 3.31 2.71
C GLN A 112 -8.76 3.39 4.20
N ARG A 113 -9.72 4.23 4.59
CA ARG A 113 -10.13 4.36 6.00
C ARG A 113 -10.76 3.07 6.53
N MET A 114 -11.61 2.44 5.73
CA MET A 114 -12.38 1.27 6.14
C MET A 114 -11.52 0.01 6.25
N MET A 115 -10.66 -0.24 5.25
CA MET A 115 -10.02 -1.55 5.10
C MET A 115 -8.49 -1.52 5.21
N LEU A 116 -7.86 -0.36 4.98
CA LEU A 116 -6.40 -0.20 5.00
C LEU A 116 -5.90 0.62 6.19
N GLY A 117 -6.74 0.88 7.20
CA GLY A 117 -6.37 1.63 8.41
C GLY A 117 -5.95 3.08 8.13
N GLY A 118 -6.40 3.67 7.01
CA GLY A 118 -6.01 5.01 6.58
C GLY A 118 -4.60 5.11 5.99
N ILE A 119 -3.91 3.99 5.74
CA ILE A 119 -2.57 3.98 5.17
C ILE A 119 -2.63 4.38 3.69
N SER A 120 -1.93 5.46 3.34
CA SER A 120 -1.81 5.95 1.96
C SER A 120 -0.93 5.04 1.09
N GLU A 121 -1.07 5.12 -0.23
CA GLU A 121 -0.21 4.35 -1.15
C GLU A 121 1.28 4.68 -0.95
N ARG A 122 1.59 5.97 -0.76
CA ARG A 122 2.95 6.44 -0.51
C ARG A 122 3.51 5.79 0.75
N THR A 123 2.75 5.84 1.84
CA THR A 123 3.13 5.21 3.12
C THR A 123 3.29 3.71 2.95
N PHE A 124 2.38 3.06 2.24
CA PHE A 124 2.46 1.63 1.99
C PHE A 124 3.73 1.23 1.23
N LYS A 125 4.08 1.96 0.18
CA LYS A 125 5.35 1.78 -0.53
C LYS A 125 6.53 1.93 0.45
N GLN A 126 6.59 3.03 1.18
CA GLN A 126 7.69 3.28 2.12
C GLN A 126 7.84 2.23 3.25
N LEU A 127 6.73 1.67 3.75
CA LEU A 127 6.75 0.72 4.88
C LEU A 127 6.89 -0.74 4.46
N PHE A 128 6.29 -1.11 3.33
CA PHE A 128 6.13 -2.51 2.93
C PHE A 128 6.86 -2.85 1.64
N SER A 129 7.60 -1.91 1.03
CA SER A 129 8.58 -2.25 -0.01
C SER A 129 10.00 -2.17 0.52
N VAL A 130 10.55 -3.37 0.68
CA VAL A 130 11.99 -3.60 0.60
C VAL A 130 12.19 -4.22 -0.78
N SER A 131 12.28 -3.39 -1.82
CA SER A 131 12.69 -3.85 -3.15
C SER A 131 14.21 -3.99 -3.23
N LEU A 132 14.73 -4.73 -4.21
CA LEU A 132 16.17 -4.84 -4.48
C LEU A 132 16.82 -3.47 -4.76
N ASN A 133 16.10 -2.57 -5.43
CA ASN A 133 16.56 -1.21 -5.70
C ASN A 133 16.59 -0.39 -4.41
N GLU A 134 15.55 -0.47 -3.57
CA GLU A 134 15.52 0.20 -2.27
C GLU A 134 16.58 -0.37 -1.31
N LEU A 135 16.90 -1.68 -1.37
CA LEU A 135 18.03 -2.28 -0.64
C LEU A 135 19.38 -1.77 -1.14
N HIS A 136 19.52 -1.52 -2.44
CA HIS A 136 20.72 -0.91 -3.01
C HIS A 136 20.86 0.56 -2.61
N GLU A 137 19.76 1.33 -2.65
CA GLU A 137 19.71 2.71 -2.17
C GLU A 137 20.00 2.77 -0.66
N LEU A 138 19.48 1.83 0.13
CA LEU A 138 19.77 1.71 1.57
C LEU A 138 21.27 1.52 1.87
N ARG A 139 22.02 0.81 1.01
CA ARG A 139 23.48 0.69 1.15
C ARG A 139 24.22 2.00 0.88
N SER A 140 23.59 2.94 0.16
CA SER A 140 24.16 4.26 -0.15
C SER A 140 23.83 5.32 0.90
N LEU A 141 22.80 5.09 1.74
CA LEU A 141 22.42 6.01 2.82
C LEU A 141 23.43 5.93 3.98
N GLN A 142 23.96 7.07 4.42
CA GLN A 142 24.88 7.17 5.57
C GLN A 142 24.15 7.66 6.83
N GLY A 143 24.41 7.00 7.97
CA GLY A 143 24.13 7.52 9.32
C GLY A 143 22.66 7.82 9.64
N GLU A 144 22.25 9.09 9.56
CA GLU A 144 20.96 9.60 10.05
C GLU A 144 19.76 9.21 9.17
N GLU A 145 19.97 9.02 7.87
CA GLU A 145 18.90 8.66 6.92
C GLU A 145 18.43 7.21 7.10
N VAL A 146 19.35 6.32 7.49
CA VAL A 146 19.05 4.93 7.87
C VAL A 146 18.18 4.89 9.12
N GLY A 147 18.47 5.77 10.09
CA GLY A 147 17.68 5.94 11.29
C GLY A 147 16.23 6.27 10.96
N ASN A 148 15.99 7.31 10.16
CA ASN A 148 14.63 7.69 9.74
C ASN A 148 13.91 6.57 8.97
N TYR A 149 14.60 5.87 8.08
CA TYR A 149 14.02 4.74 7.34
C TYR A 149 13.61 3.59 8.27
N LEU A 150 14.46 3.22 9.24
CA LEU A 150 14.16 2.20 10.25
C LEU A 150 13.06 2.67 11.24
N TYR A 151 13.03 3.95 11.58
CA TYR A 151 11.96 4.56 12.38
C TYR A 151 10.60 4.48 11.69
N HIS A 152 10.58 4.69 10.37
CA HIS A 152 9.37 4.51 9.57
C HIS A 152 9.00 3.03 9.48
N ALA A 153 9.93 2.14 9.15
CA ALA A 153 9.70 0.70 9.05
C ALA A 153 9.24 0.03 10.37
N GLY A 154 9.61 0.59 11.53
CA GLY A 154 9.38 -0.03 12.84
C GLY A 154 8.03 0.24 13.51
N LEU A 155 7.22 1.22 13.09
CA LEU A 155 6.06 1.64 13.88
C LEU A 155 4.79 1.91 13.06
N ALA A 156 3.80 1.02 13.23
CA ALA A 156 2.37 1.26 12.99
C ALA A 156 1.78 2.32 13.97
N GLY A 157 2.54 3.38 14.25
CA GLY A 157 2.24 4.44 15.23
C GLY A 157 3.18 5.65 15.17
N GLY A 158 4.11 5.71 14.21
CA GLY A 158 5.10 6.80 14.11
C GLY A 158 4.49 8.19 13.89
N SER A 159 3.30 8.29 13.28
CA SER A 159 2.61 9.57 13.07
C SER A 159 2.23 10.27 14.38
N ALA A 160 1.85 9.52 15.42
CA ALA A 160 1.54 10.05 16.74
C ALA A 160 2.80 10.61 17.44
N ILE A 161 3.94 9.95 17.27
CA ILE A 161 5.21 10.38 17.87
C ILE A 161 5.79 11.58 17.12
N THR A 162 5.74 11.59 15.78
CA THR A 162 6.17 12.75 14.99
C THR A 162 5.32 13.98 15.27
N SER A 163 4.00 13.82 15.42
CA SER A 163 3.09 14.92 15.77
C SER A 163 3.31 15.41 17.21
N ALA A 164 3.49 14.50 18.18
CA ALA A 164 3.83 14.85 19.55
C ALA A 164 5.17 15.61 19.61
N ARG A 165 6.20 15.17 18.88
CA ARG A 165 7.50 15.86 18.81
C ARG A 165 7.37 17.25 18.19
N ARG A 166 6.55 17.41 17.16
CA ARG A 166 6.29 18.72 16.52
C ARG A 166 5.53 19.66 17.46
N GLN A 167 4.56 19.14 18.20
CA GLN A 167 3.84 19.88 19.25
C GLN A 167 4.80 20.33 20.34
N LEU A 168 5.61 19.42 20.89
CA LEU A 168 6.63 19.74 21.88
C LEU A 168 7.63 20.77 21.39
N GLY A 169 8.10 20.68 20.14
CA GLY A 169 8.97 21.69 19.53
C GLY A 169 8.31 23.07 19.44
N THR A 170 7.05 23.11 18.99
CA THR A 170 6.27 24.37 18.91
C THR A 170 6.03 24.97 20.30
N GLU A 171 5.80 24.12 21.30
CA GLU A 171 5.57 24.52 22.68
C GLU A 171 6.85 25.01 23.36
N MET A 172 7.99 24.36 23.08
CA MET A 172 9.32 24.84 23.44
C MET A 172 9.59 26.20 22.80
N ASP A 173 9.39 26.37 21.49
CA ASP A 173 9.62 27.66 20.82
C ASP A 173 8.70 28.77 21.35
N ARG A 174 7.49 28.41 21.79
CA ARG A 174 6.55 29.34 22.44
C ARG A 174 7.02 29.74 23.84
N LEU A 175 7.52 28.79 24.63
CA LEU A 175 8.03 29.01 25.99
C LEU A 175 9.40 29.72 26.00
N PHE A 176 10.23 29.47 24.99
CA PHE A 176 11.60 29.98 24.86
C PHE A 176 11.74 31.15 23.87
N ARG A 177 10.69 31.94 23.63
CA ARG A 177 10.82 33.20 22.86
C ARG A 177 11.92 34.09 23.49
N PRO A 178 12.80 34.72 22.69
CA PRO A 178 13.98 35.43 23.18
C PRO A 178 13.64 36.82 23.71
N LYS A 179 12.88 36.93 24.81
CA LYS A 179 12.78 38.15 25.63
C LYS A 179 12.63 37.82 27.12
N GLY A 180 13.52 36.99 27.64
CA GLY A 180 13.78 36.92 29.08
C GLY A 180 14.57 38.14 29.56
N ARG A 181 13.90 39.29 29.77
CA ARG A 181 14.55 40.44 30.42
C ARG A 181 14.42 40.26 31.94
N ARG A 182 15.51 39.87 32.61
CA ARG A 182 15.65 39.96 34.07
C ARG A 182 15.45 41.43 34.48
N ARG A 183 14.41 41.72 35.25
CA ARG A 183 14.32 42.97 36.01
C ARG A 183 15.08 42.76 37.32
N LYS A 184 16.15 43.53 37.51
CA LYS A 184 16.70 43.84 38.84
C LYS A 184 15.72 44.73 39.58
#